data_AF-A0A3D3T592-F1
#
_entry.id   AF-A0A3D3T592-F1
#
_cell.length_a   1.000
_cell.length_b   1.000
_cell.length_c   1.000
_cell.angle_alpha   90.00
_cell.angle_beta   90.00
_cell.angle_gamma   90.00
#
_symmetry.space_group_name_H-M   'P 1'
#
loop_
_entity.id
_entity.type
_entity.pdbx_description
1 polymer ?
#
loop_
_entity_poly.entity_id
_entity_poly.type
_entity_poly.pdbx_seq_one_letter_code
_entity_poly.pdbx_strand_id
1 'polypeptide(L)'
;MDAQTLSYVFVGLSFALYIGIAFWSRVGSTKEFYVAGGGVPPVVNGMATAADWMSAASFLSVAGLLAFAGRDAAVYMIGWTGGYVLLALLLAPYLRKFGRFTVPEF
;
A
#
# COMPACT_ATOMS: atom_id res chain seq x y z
N MET A 1 8.18 27.70 16.99
CA MET A 1 6.89 27.15 16.55
C MET A 1 6.44 26.16 17.61
N ASP A 2 5.18 26.21 18.04
CA ASP A 2 4.66 25.23 18.99
C ASP A 2 4.37 23.87 18.30
N ALA A 3 4.15 22.83 19.11
CA ALA A 3 3.92 21.49 18.60
C ALA A 3 2.63 21.38 17.76
N GLN A 4 1.61 22.18 18.09
CA GLN A 4 0.34 22.19 17.38
C GLN A 4 0.50 22.78 15.97
N THR A 5 1.20 23.91 15.85
CA THR A 5 1.52 24.57 14.58
C THR A 5 2.36 23.63 13.71
N LEU A 6 3.37 22.97 14.28
CA LEU A 6 4.17 21.99 13.54
C LEU A 6 3.32 20.82 13.01
N SER A 7 2.38 20.33 13.82
CA SER A 7 1.48 19.24 13.41
C SER A 7 0.59 19.65 12.24
N TYR A 8 0.00 20.84 12.29
CA TYR A 8 -0.82 21.35 11.20
C TYR A 8 -0.03 21.60 9.92
N VAL A 9 1.19 22.13 10.04
CA VAL A 9 2.07 22.31 8.88
C VAL A 9 2.42 20.97 8.26
N PHE A 10 2.82 19.98 9.06
CA PHE A 10 3.20 18.66 8.55
C PHE A 10 2.03 17.95 7.85
N VAL A 11 0.87 17.91 8.51
CA VAL A 11 -0.34 17.31 7.94
C VAL A 11 -0.75 18.06 6.68
N GLY A 12 -0.85 19.39 6.72
CA GLY A 12 -1.22 20.22 5.58
C GLY A 12 -0.30 20.01 4.38
N LEU A 13 1.02 19.98 4.59
CA LEU A 13 2.01 19.73 3.54
C LEU A 13 1.89 18.32 2.96
N SER A 14 1.65 17.29 3.79
CA SER A 14 1.47 15.92 3.30
C SER A 14 0.25 15.81 2.38
N PHE A 15 -0.89 16.40 2.77
CA PHE A 15 -2.09 16.41 1.94
C PHE A 15 -1.87 17.20 0.65
N ALA A 16 -1.28 18.39 0.73
CA ALA A 16 -0.98 19.20 -0.44
C ALA A 16 -0.06 18.47 -1.43
N LEU A 17 0.95 17.75 -0.94
CA LEU A 17 1.84 16.93 -1.76
C LEU A 17 1.07 15.84 -2.51
N TYR A 18 0.29 15.02 -1.79
CA TYR A 18 -0.46 13.92 -2.41
C TYR A 18 -1.53 14.41 -3.39
N ILE A 19 -2.21 15.51 -3.06
CA ILE A 19 -3.16 16.17 -3.98
C ILE A 19 -2.42 16.66 -5.24
N GLY A 20 -1.26 17.30 -5.08
CA GLY A 20 -0.43 17.73 -6.21
C GLY A 20 -0.02 16.57 -7.11
N ILE A 21 0.41 15.45 -6.53
CA ILE A 21 0.74 14.21 -7.26
C ILE A 21 -0.50 13.68 -7.99
N ALA A 22 -1.68 13.69 -7.37
CA ALA A 22 -2.92 13.24 -7.99
C ALA A 22 -3.33 14.09 -9.20
N PHE A 23 -3.12 15.41 -9.15
CA PHE A 23 -3.34 16.29 -10.29
C PHE A 23 -2.34 16.04 -11.43
N TRP A 24 -1.06 15.82 -11.09
CA TRP A 24 -0.02 15.53 -12.09
C TRP A 24 -0.21 14.16 -12.74
N SER A 25 -0.73 13.18 -12.00
CA SER A 25 -0.85 11.79 -12.43
C SER A 25 -2.20 11.45 -13.06
N ARG A 26 -2.93 12.45 -13.58
CA ARG A 26 -4.23 12.23 -14.24
C ARG A 26 -4.07 11.39 -15.51
N VAL A 27 -4.99 10.44 -15.69
CA VAL A 27 -5.00 9.50 -16.81
C VAL A 27 -6.30 9.59 -17.60
N GLY A 28 -6.24 9.23 -18.90
CA GLY A 28 -7.38 9.37 -19.82
C GLY A 28 -8.13 8.06 -20.10
N SER A 29 -7.57 6.91 -19.71
CA SER A 29 -8.13 5.60 -20.03
C SER A 29 -8.16 4.65 -18.85
N THR A 30 -9.06 3.66 -18.91
CA THR A 30 -9.21 2.60 -17.89
C THR A 30 -7.93 1.79 -17.70
N LYS A 31 -7.20 1.50 -18.79
CA LYS A 31 -5.94 0.74 -18.74
C LYS A 31 -4.82 1.52 -18.05
N GLU A 32 -4.73 2.83 -18.30
CA GLU A 32 -3.79 3.69 -17.59
C GLU A 32 -4.16 3.84 -16.12
N PHE A 33 -5.47 3.89 -15.81
CA PHE A 33 -5.96 4.00 -14.44
C PHE A 33 -5.67 2.75 -13.60
N TYR A 34 -5.97 1.55 -14.10
CA TYR A 34 -5.85 0.32 -13.30
C TYR A 34 -4.45 -0.30 -13.30
N VAL A 35 -3.69 -0.19 -14.40
CA VAL A 35 -2.39 -0.86 -14.54
C VAL A 35 -1.26 0.06 -14.96
N ALA A 36 -1.47 1.38 -14.93
CA ALA A 36 -0.47 2.38 -15.35
C ALA A 36 0.11 2.07 -16.75
N GLY A 37 -0.73 1.55 -17.65
CA GLY A 37 -0.34 1.13 -19.01
C GLY A 37 0.63 -0.07 -19.06
N GLY A 38 0.99 -0.66 -17.92
CA GLY A 38 2.02 -1.70 -17.81
C GLY A 38 3.46 -1.15 -17.80
N GLY A 39 3.64 0.17 -17.64
CA GLY A 39 4.95 0.84 -17.73
C GLY A 39 5.74 0.92 -16.43
N VAL A 40 5.16 0.54 -15.29
CA VAL A 40 5.82 0.65 -13.97
C VAL A 40 6.83 -0.50 -13.80
N PRO A 41 8.12 -0.20 -13.51
CA PRO A 41 9.13 -1.23 -13.30
C PRO A 41 8.77 -2.16 -12.13
N PRO A 42 9.11 -3.47 -12.19
CA PRO A 42 8.72 -4.44 -11.17
C PRO A 42 9.13 -4.06 -9.74
N VAL A 43 10.31 -3.49 -9.56
CA VAL A 43 10.81 -3.07 -8.24
C VAL A 43 9.99 -1.90 -7.68
N VAL A 44 9.66 -0.92 -8.52
CA VAL A 44 8.82 0.23 -8.12
C VAL A 44 7.41 -0.23 -7.79
N ASN A 45 6.86 -1.13 -8.61
CA ASN A 45 5.55 -1.72 -8.35
C ASN A 45 5.54 -2.51 -7.02
N GLY A 46 6.61 -3.27 -6.76
CA GLY A 46 6.79 -3.99 -5.48
C GLY A 46 6.90 -3.05 -4.28
N MET A 47 7.62 -1.93 -4.42
CA MET A 47 7.69 -0.91 -3.37
C MET A 47 6.34 -0.23 -3.11
N ALA A 48 5.59 0.13 -4.17
CA ALA A 48 4.25 0.69 -4.03
C ALA A 48 3.31 -0.29 -3.32
N THR A 49 3.41 -1.57 -3.67
CA THR A 49 2.67 -2.66 -3.05
C THR A 49 3.03 -2.83 -1.57
N ALA A 50 4.31 -2.76 -1.22
CA ALA A 50 4.78 -2.83 0.17
C ALA A 50 4.35 -1.60 0.98
N ALA A 51 4.29 -0.42 0.36
CA ALA A 51 3.81 0.80 1.00
C ALA A 51 2.31 0.72 1.31
N ASP A 52 1.49 0.19 0.40
CA ASP A 52 0.05 -0.04 0.64
C ASP A 52 -0.18 -1.08 1.74
N TRP A 53 0.67 -2.12 1.79
CA TRP A 53 0.68 -3.08 2.90
C TRP A 53 0.97 -2.41 4.27
N MET A 54 1.77 -1.34 4.29
CA MET A 54 2.08 -0.53 5.47
C MET A 54 1.06 0.58 5.71
N SER A 55 -0.20 0.18 5.89
CA SER A 55 -1.27 1.09 6.32
C SER A 55 -1.13 1.55 7.77
N ALA A 56 -1.82 2.64 8.13
CA ALA A 56 -1.93 3.10 9.52
C ALA A 56 -2.51 2.02 10.45
N ALA A 57 -3.45 1.21 9.95
CA ALA A 57 -4.00 0.07 10.68
C ALA A 57 -2.90 -0.95 10.97
N SER A 58 -2.10 -1.33 9.97
CA SER A 58 -0.97 -2.25 10.13
C SER A 58 0.00 -1.76 11.21
N PHE A 59 0.38 -0.47 11.16
CA PHE A 59 1.30 0.12 12.12
C PHE A 59 0.75 0.11 13.56
N LEU A 60 -0.49 0.61 13.75
CA LEU A 60 -1.11 0.69 15.07
C LEU A 60 -1.43 -0.69 15.64
N SER A 61 -1.91 -1.62 14.81
CA SER A 61 -2.24 -2.99 15.23
C SER A 61 -1.00 -3.74 15.68
N VAL A 62 0.12 -3.64 14.95
CA VAL A 62 1.38 -4.29 15.33
C VAL A 62 1.95 -3.66 16.61
N ALA A 63 1.93 -2.34 16.74
CA ALA A 63 2.37 -1.65 17.95
C ALA A 63 1.52 -2.06 19.17
N GLY A 64 0.20 -2.12 19.01
CA GLY A 64 -0.71 -2.59 20.04
C GLY A 64 -0.48 -4.05 20.41
N LEU A 65 -0.39 -4.94 19.43
CA LEU A 65 -0.10 -6.36 19.64
C LEU A 65 1.19 -6.56 20.43
N LEU A 66 2.26 -5.85 20.06
CA LEU A 66 3.53 -5.95 20.76
C LEU A 66 3.44 -5.38 22.19
N ALA A 67 2.71 -4.28 22.37
CA ALA A 67 2.53 -3.65 23.68
C ALA A 67 1.78 -4.56 24.67
N PHE A 68 0.80 -5.33 24.20
CA PHE A 68 -0.04 -6.18 25.08
C PHE A 68 0.39 -7.64 25.14
N ALA A 69 0.85 -8.23 24.03
CA ALA A 69 1.19 -9.65 23.93
C ALA A 69 2.70 -9.91 23.81
N GLY A 70 3.52 -8.85 23.79
CA GLY A 70 4.98 -8.98 23.81
C GLY A 70 5.54 -9.65 22.57
N ARG A 71 6.75 -10.19 22.69
CA ARG A 71 7.54 -10.72 21.56
C ARG A 71 6.83 -11.83 20.79
N ASP A 72 6.00 -12.62 21.46
CA ASP A 72 5.29 -13.74 20.85
C ASP A 72 4.32 -13.26 19.77
N ALA A 73 3.85 -12.02 19.84
CA ALA A 73 3.03 -11.41 18.80
C ALA A 73 3.77 -11.20 17.46
N ALA A 74 5.10 -11.30 17.43
CA ALA A 74 5.88 -11.17 16.20
C ALA A 74 5.54 -12.26 15.16
N VAL A 75 4.99 -13.40 15.58
CA VAL A 75 4.50 -14.43 14.65
C VAL A 75 3.36 -13.91 13.76
N TYR A 76 2.54 -12.99 14.25
CA TYR A 76 1.49 -12.36 13.44
C TYR A 76 2.08 -11.47 12.35
N MET A 77 3.18 -10.75 12.64
CA MET A 77 3.89 -9.99 11.61
C MET A 77 4.46 -10.90 10.53
N ILE A 78 5.18 -11.95 10.94
CA ILE A 78 5.82 -12.90 10.00
C ILE A 78 4.77 -13.64 9.18
N GLY A 79 3.71 -14.14 9.83
CA GLY A 79 2.61 -14.84 9.17
C GLY A 79 1.88 -13.95 8.18
N TRP A 80 1.63 -12.69 8.54
CA TRP A 80 0.97 -11.72 7.67
C TRP A 80 1.84 -11.35 6.46
N THR A 81 3.11 -10.97 6.66
CA THR A 81 4.03 -10.67 5.56
C THR A 81 4.26 -11.90 4.68
N GLY A 82 4.41 -13.08 5.27
CA GLY A 82 4.57 -14.34 4.56
C GLY A 82 3.34 -14.68 3.70
N GLY A 83 2.14 -14.54 4.26
CA GLY A 83 0.88 -14.71 3.52
C GLY A 83 0.78 -13.77 2.32
N TYR A 84 1.29 -12.54 2.45
CA TYR A 84 1.34 -11.59 1.34
C TYR A 84 2.22 -12.08 0.19
N VAL A 85 3.41 -12.60 0.50
CA VAL A 85 4.32 -13.18 -0.49
C VAL A 85 3.69 -14.40 -1.16
N LEU A 86 3.04 -15.27 -0.38
CA LEU A 86 2.33 -16.44 -0.94
C LEU A 86 1.22 -16.01 -1.89
N LEU A 87 0.40 -15.03 -1.54
CA LEU A 87 -0.63 -14.50 -2.42
C LEU A 87 -0.02 -13.91 -3.70
N ALA A 88 1.05 -13.13 -3.59
CA ALA A 88 1.74 -12.54 -4.74
C ALA A 88 2.29 -13.61 -5.70
N LEU A 89 2.82 -14.72 -5.18
CA LEU A 89 3.40 -15.79 -6.01
C LEU A 89 2.33 -16.75 -6.56
N LEU A 90 1.30 -17.07 -5.77
CA LEU A 90 0.34 -18.12 -6.08
C LEU A 90 -0.94 -17.60 -6.73
N LEU A 91 -1.34 -16.35 -6.49
CA LEU A 91 -2.60 -15.80 -7.02
C LEU A 91 -2.35 -14.77 -8.13
N ALA A 92 -1.39 -13.85 -7.95
CA ALA A 92 -1.16 -12.77 -8.90
C ALA A 92 -0.89 -13.23 -10.35
N PRO A 93 -0.18 -14.37 -10.62
CA PRO A 93 0.00 -14.85 -11.99
C PRO A 93 -1.31 -15.25 -12.68
N TYR A 94 -2.28 -15.79 -11.94
CA TYR A 94 -3.58 -16.18 -12.48
C TYR A 94 -4.46 -14.96 -12.75
N LEU A 95 -4.50 -14.01 -11.81
CA LEU A 95 -5.19 -12.73 -12.00
C LEU A 95 -4.65 -11.98 -13.22
N ARG A 96 -3.31 -11.96 -13.41
CA ARG A 96 -2.68 -11.33 -14.57
C ARG A 96 -3.05 -12.03 -15.89
N LYS A 97 -3.18 -13.36 -15.91
CA LYS A 97 -3.60 -14.12 -17.11
C LYS A 97 -5.08 -13.91 -17.45
N PHE A 98 -5.92 -13.65 -16.45
CA PHE A 98 -7.35 -13.46 -16.63
C PHE A 98 -7.71 -12.17 -17.38
N GLY A 99 -6.85 -11.14 -17.31
CA GLY A 99 -6.95 -9.96 -18.17
C GLY A 99 -8.06 -8.96 -17.79
N ARG A 100 -8.70 -9.13 -16.63
CA ARG A 100 -9.58 -8.14 -16.01
C ARG A 100 -8.86 -7.33 -14.95
N PHE A 101 -9.42 -6.19 -14.57
CA PHE A 101 -8.76 -5.23 -13.69
C PHE A 101 -9.17 -5.39 -12.22
N THR A 102 -10.32 -6.01 -11.95
CA THR A 102 -10.86 -6.12 -10.60
C THR A 102 -11.12 -7.58 -10.22
N VAL A 103 -11.02 -7.89 -8.93
CA VAL A 103 -11.28 -9.25 -8.40
C VAL A 103 -12.73 -9.69 -8.59
N PRO A 104 -13.78 -8.86 -8.44
CA PRO A 104 -15.16 -9.30 -8.70
C PRO A 104 -15.43 -9.74 -10.15
N GLU A 105 -14.59 -9.31 -11.09
CA GLU A 105 -14.68 -9.78 -12.47
C GLU A 105 -14.02 -11.16 -12.67
N PHE A 106 -13.15 -11.59 -11.75
CA PHE A 106 -12.42 -12.87 -11.73
C PHE A 106 -13.24 -13.98 -11.07
#